data_AF-A0A7X7E1U9-F1
#
_entry.id   AF-A0A7X7E1U9-F1
#
_cell.length_a   1.000
_cell.length_b   1.000
_cell.length_c   1.000
_cell.angle_alpha   90.00
_cell.angle_beta   90.00
_cell.angle_gamma   90.00
#
_symmetry.space_group_name_H-M   'P 1'
#
loop_
_entity.id
_entity.type
_entity.pdbx_description
1 polymer ?
#
loop_
_entity_poly.entity_id
_entity_poly.type
_entity_poly.pdbx_seq_one_letter_code
_entity_poly.pdbx_strand_id
1 'polypeptide(L)'
;MRFSLKKMVRVLTILSSLTVYSFSEPFINQSGQVGLIQSSSAQTLGRTRLVFNLSSDFTYDPGYISLLLDRVSMEDQTLVEVITDAGMLNLVTSASFGITSFFDASVLMPVHFDLMSSYPPVAGLGDIEFDLKLRIPGDKPRVFHGALQTALSFPSGTRYTGYFIRHLNYYNESPVDSTGLRIINGVPDSLVNGSVVSCFTSSKFETEFLGLISLNFKWLLLHLNSGVRLVFDKNIDNLFIMAAALELRPSSNFAFFTELRSDTRFSNMKNGFTLLNDHFRINPGIALTAFNGMNMTLAGSFKLSSNKEISYRDVENSAKRFTTKLEPSWKVAFHLGWSGLLVQPDRDKDQIPDISDACPDDPEDIDGFQDNDGCPDLDNDHDAIADAMDKCPNEAEDMDDFEDDDGCPDPDNDNDGILDIYDKCPNEKEDFDGYNDHDGCPDYDNDNDNVPDSLDKCPLVPEDIDGFEDDDGCPDVDNDMDGILDNADRCPDVPGVAEEFGCPQRKPPAKEIKRGRVILRGISFSGGNWALNAETKIILDDVYESMLAFPDIKIEIQAHTDNSLSRESSAQLCEKRAKACSDYLIEKGIPSYRLRATGIGSAMPIADNNSVHGRQLNNRIELHRFD
;
A
#
# COMPACT_ATOMS: atom_id res chain seq x y z
N MET A 1 -47.67 25.25 13.64
CA MET A 1 -46.53 24.33 13.75
C MET A 1 -46.39 23.84 15.19
N ARG A 2 -46.87 22.64 15.52
CA ARG A 2 -46.63 22.01 16.83
C ARG A 2 -45.29 21.28 16.77
N PHE A 3 -44.23 21.91 17.25
CA PHE A 3 -42.95 21.23 17.45
C PHE A 3 -43.15 20.17 18.55
N SER A 4 -43.10 18.90 18.17
CA SER A 4 -43.32 17.77 19.08
C SER A 4 -42.14 17.65 20.05
N LEU A 5 -42.40 17.79 21.34
CA LEU A 5 -41.46 17.59 22.45
C LEU A 5 -40.67 16.27 22.31
N LYS A 6 -41.27 15.25 21.68
CA LYS A 6 -40.63 13.95 21.40
C LYS A 6 -39.45 14.03 20.43
N LYS A 7 -39.45 14.96 19.46
CA LYS A 7 -38.31 15.17 18.55
C LYS A 7 -37.14 15.86 19.25
N MET A 8 -37.42 16.82 20.15
CA MET A 8 -36.39 17.50 20.94
C MET A 8 -35.76 16.56 21.97
N VAL A 9 -36.56 15.70 22.60
CA VAL A 9 -36.05 14.64 23.49
C VAL A 9 -35.23 13.62 22.70
N ARG A 10 -35.66 13.16 21.51
CA ARG A 10 -34.84 12.26 20.68
C ARG A 10 -33.52 12.87 20.22
N VAL A 11 -33.50 14.16 19.87
CA VAL A 11 -32.24 14.86 19.51
C VAL A 11 -31.33 14.98 20.73
N LEU A 12 -31.86 15.29 21.93
CA LEU A 12 -31.05 15.26 23.17
C LEU A 12 -30.60 13.84 23.56
N THR A 13 -31.39 12.80 23.26
CA THR A 13 -31.03 11.41 23.60
C THR A 13 -29.92 10.91 22.67
N ILE A 14 -29.98 11.27 21.38
CA ILE A 14 -28.93 10.93 20.39
C ILE A 14 -27.64 11.71 20.67
N LEU A 15 -27.72 12.94 21.18
CA LEU A 15 -26.56 13.69 21.70
C LEU A 15 -25.99 13.12 23.01
N SER A 16 -26.80 12.41 23.81
CA SER A 16 -26.32 11.75 25.03
C SER A 16 -25.70 10.38 24.79
N SER A 17 -26.03 9.71 23.68
CA SER A 17 -25.48 8.41 23.30
C SER A 17 -24.23 8.48 22.42
N LEU A 18 -23.74 9.70 22.12
CA LEU A 18 -22.48 9.97 21.41
C LEU A 18 -21.42 10.62 22.32
N THR A 19 -21.55 10.46 23.64
CA THR A 19 -20.44 10.72 24.56
C THR A 19 -19.63 9.45 24.73
N VAL A 20 -18.84 9.16 23.70
CA VAL A 20 -17.58 8.43 23.81
C VAL A 20 -16.89 8.90 25.09
N TYR A 21 -16.45 7.94 25.92
CA TYR A 21 -15.69 8.09 27.16
C TYR A 21 -15.12 9.50 27.39
N SER A 22 -15.91 10.40 27.98
CA SER A 22 -15.38 11.69 28.39
C SER A 22 -14.47 11.43 29.59
N PHE A 23 -13.18 11.28 29.31
CA PHE A 23 -12.10 11.56 30.25
C PHE A 23 -12.30 13.00 30.76
N SER A 24 -13.15 13.18 31.77
CA SER A 24 -13.18 14.42 32.51
C SER A 24 -11.88 14.46 33.28
N GLU A 25 -10.94 15.25 32.80
CA GLU A 25 -9.62 15.35 33.43
C GLU A 25 -9.79 15.59 34.94
N PRO A 26 -9.12 14.78 35.79
CA PRO A 26 -9.19 14.97 37.22
C PRO A 26 -8.50 16.27 37.64
N PHE A 27 -9.08 16.97 38.61
CA PHE A 27 -8.41 18.13 39.20
C PHE A 27 -7.20 17.68 40.02
N ILE A 28 -6.19 18.55 40.04
CA ILE A 28 -4.92 18.32 40.71
C ILE A 28 -4.85 19.18 41.97
N ASN A 29 -4.52 18.55 43.09
CA ASN A 29 -4.39 19.18 44.39
C ASN A 29 -3.04 19.88 44.59
N GLN A 30 -2.85 20.53 45.74
CA GLN A 30 -1.59 21.21 46.09
C GLN A 30 -0.36 20.28 46.09
N SER A 31 -0.56 18.98 46.34
CA SER A 31 0.51 17.96 46.31
C SER A 31 0.80 17.40 44.92
N GLY A 32 0.11 17.88 43.87
CA GLY A 32 0.28 17.37 42.50
C GLY A 32 -0.44 16.05 42.23
N GLN A 33 -1.29 15.59 43.14
CA GLN A 33 -2.09 14.37 43.02
C GLN A 33 -3.55 14.69 42.70
N VAL A 34 -4.34 13.69 42.29
CA VAL A 34 -5.77 13.92 42.04
C VAL A 34 -6.51 14.33 43.32
N GLY A 35 -7.24 15.43 43.26
CA GLY A 35 -8.00 15.99 44.37
C GLY A 35 -8.38 17.46 44.15
N LEU A 36 -8.90 18.05 45.21
CA LEU A 36 -9.20 19.48 45.31
C LEU A 36 -8.02 20.18 46.00
N ILE A 37 -8.14 21.40 46.56
CA ILE A 37 -6.96 22.11 47.08
C ILE A 37 -6.27 21.35 48.22
N GLN A 38 -7.02 21.03 49.29
CA GLN A 38 -6.48 20.40 50.49
C GLN A 38 -6.91 18.94 50.65
N SER A 39 -7.96 18.51 49.95
CA SER A 39 -8.52 17.16 50.02
C SER A 39 -8.01 16.32 48.85
N SER A 40 -7.51 15.13 49.17
CA SER A 40 -7.07 14.18 48.15
C SER A 40 -8.21 13.25 47.76
N SER A 41 -8.35 13.04 46.45
CA SER A 41 -9.24 12.00 45.91
C SER A 41 -8.62 10.62 46.09
N ALA A 42 -9.48 9.61 46.14
CA ALA A 42 -9.08 8.20 46.03
C ALA A 42 -8.62 7.81 44.62
N GLN A 43 -8.86 8.66 43.63
CA GLN A 43 -8.34 8.46 42.28
C GLN A 43 -6.82 8.70 42.22
N THR A 44 -6.20 7.99 41.29
CA THR A 44 -4.78 8.06 40.97
C THR A 44 -4.57 8.86 39.68
N LEU A 45 -3.34 9.30 39.44
CA LEU A 45 -2.95 9.96 38.19
C LEU A 45 -3.08 9.02 36.98
N GLY A 46 -2.91 7.72 37.21
CA GLY A 46 -2.95 6.71 36.15
C GLY A 46 -1.59 6.47 35.52
N ARG A 47 -1.48 5.46 34.65
CA ARG A 47 -0.19 5.04 34.08
C ARG A 47 0.41 6.15 33.21
N THR A 48 1.73 6.29 33.24
CA THR A 48 2.54 7.19 32.39
C THR A 48 2.17 8.67 32.45
N ARG A 49 1.40 9.11 33.45
CA ARG A 49 0.99 10.51 33.56
C ARG A 49 1.98 11.31 34.40
N LEU A 50 2.48 12.40 33.83
CA LEU A 50 3.33 13.38 34.52
C LEU A 50 2.51 14.63 34.84
N VAL A 51 2.70 15.17 36.03
CA VAL A 51 2.07 16.40 36.50
C VAL A 51 3.11 17.34 37.08
N PHE A 52 3.12 18.57 36.59
CA PHE A 52 3.83 19.68 37.22
C PHE A 52 2.81 20.64 37.79
N ASN A 53 2.97 21.01 39.05
CA ASN A 53 2.00 21.87 39.73
C ASN A 53 2.68 22.95 40.55
N LEU A 54 2.15 24.17 40.41
CA LEU A 54 2.52 25.35 41.16
C LEU A 54 1.30 25.80 41.96
N SER A 55 1.38 25.64 43.27
CA SER A 55 0.38 26.14 44.21
C SER A 55 0.92 27.36 44.93
N SER A 56 0.11 28.39 45.10
CA SER A 56 0.41 29.52 45.95
C SER A 56 -0.72 29.81 46.92
N ASP A 57 -0.39 30.19 48.14
CA ASP A 57 -1.36 30.72 49.08
C ASP A 57 -0.87 32.04 49.69
N PHE A 58 -1.76 33.03 49.66
CA PHE A 58 -1.51 34.35 50.22
C PHE A 58 -2.37 34.55 51.47
N THR A 59 -1.69 34.98 52.51
CA THR A 59 -2.22 35.30 53.84
C THR A 59 -1.88 36.74 54.17
N TYR A 60 -2.84 37.50 54.69
CA TYR A 60 -2.60 38.84 55.21
C TYR A 60 -3.25 39.01 56.58
N ASP A 61 -2.47 39.45 57.57
CA ASP A 61 -2.92 39.72 58.92
C ASP A 61 -2.35 41.06 59.43
N PRO A 62 -3.21 42.08 59.62
CA PRO A 62 -2.79 43.42 60.07
C PRO A 62 -2.37 43.49 61.55
N GLY A 63 -2.38 42.38 62.31
CA GLY A 63 -2.01 42.35 63.74
C GLY A 63 -1.11 41.19 64.15
N TYR A 64 -0.42 40.56 63.21
CA TYR A 64 0.37 39.34 63.47
C TYR A 64 1.50 39.55 64.50
N ILE A 65 2.21 40.68 64.39
CA ILE A 65 3.32 41.02 65.29
C ILE A 65 2.86 41.52 66.66
N SER A 66 1.72 42.21 66.75
CA SER A 66 1.21 42.64 68.06
C SER A 66 0.92 41.43 68.97
N LEU A 67 0.51 40.29 68.41
CA LEU A 67 0.35 39.03 69.13
C LEU A 67 1.67 38.33 69.49
N LEU A 68 2.72 38.50 68.68
CA LEU A 68 4.08 38.04 68.99
C LEU A 68 4.73 38.92 70.07
N LEU A 69 4.41 40.23 70.12
CA LEU A 69 4.95 41.19 71.09
C LEU A 69 4.16 41.26 72.40
N ASP A 70 2.84 41.04 72.40
CA ASP A 70 2.04 40.79 73.63
C ASP A 70 2.65 39.64 74.44
N ARG A 71 3.26 38.66 73.75
CA ARG A 71 4.02 37.55 74.33
C ARG A 71 5.33 37.99 75.02
N VAL A 72 5.97 39.06 74.54
CA VAL A 72 7.19 39.65 75.14
C VAL A 72 6.82 40.58 76.30
N SER A 73 5.71 41.31 76.18
CA SER A 73 5.25 42.29 77.18
C SER A 73 4.75 41.67 78.49
N MET A 74 4.46 40.36 78.54
CA MET A 74 4.16 39.68 79.81
C MET A 74 5.38 39.52 80.72
N GLU A 75 6.59 39.84 80.23
CA GLU A 75 7.83 39.77 81.01
C GLU A 75 8.41 41.17 81.34
N ASP A 76 8.03 42.23 80.62
CA ASP A 76 8.53 43.60 80.86
C ASP A 76 7.41 44.65 80.68
N GLN A 77 7.24 45.53 81.68
CA GLN A 77 6.09 46.45 81.80
C GLN A 77 6.05 47.63 80.80
N THR A 78 6.77 47.58 79.67
CA THR A 78 6.79 48.66 78.68
C THR A 78 6.17 48.20 77.36
N LEU A 79 4.90 48.57 77.17
CA LEU A 79 4.18 48.42 75.90
C LEU A 79 4.75 49.38 74.85
N VAL A 80 5.46 48.85 73.87
CA VAL A 80 5.56 49.49 72.55
C VAL A 80 4.71 48.63 71.61
N GLU A 81 3.49 49.09 71.33
CA GLU A 81 2.62 48.45 70.35
C GLU A 81 3.19 48.71 68.95
N VAL A 82 3.99 47.76 68.44
CA VAL A 82 4.46 47.80 67.05
C VAL A 82 3.38 47.17 66.19
N ILE A 83 2.49 48.00 65.64
CA ILE A 83 1.51 47.58 64.64
C ILE A 83 2.25 47.47 63.30
N THR A 84 2.58 46.26 62.88
CA THR A 84 3.10 46.00 61.53
C THR A 84 2.19 45.04 60.80
N ASP A 85 1.68 45.48 59.66
CA ASP A 85 0.99 44.62 58.70
C ASP A 85 1.94 43.51 58.22
N ALA A 86 1.48 42.28 58.30
CA ALA A 86 2.26 41.11 57.94
C ALA A 86 1.52 40.27 56.90
N GLY A 87 2.23 39.90 55.85
CA GLY A 87 1.76 39.02 54.79
C GLY A 87 2.68 37.82 54.65
N MET A 88 2.10 36.68 54.30
CA MET A 88 2.83 35.47 53.97
C MET A 88 2.35 34.98 52.61
N LEU A 89 3.29 34.78 51.70
CA LEU A 89 3.07 34.11 50.43
C LEU A 89 3.82 32.78 50.47
N ASN A 90 3.08 31.68 50.40
CA ASN A 90 3.67 30.36 50.24
C ASN A 90 3.56 29.96 48.78
N LEU A 91 4.61 29.32 48.28
CA LEU A 91 4.70 28.79 46.93
C LEU A 91 5.14 27.33 47.00
N VAL A 92 4.29 26.40 46.62
CA VAL A 92 4.59 24.97 46.59
C VAL A 92 4.71 24.53 45.15
N THR A 93 5.92 24.15 44.76
CA THR A 93 6.14 23.47 43.49
C THR A 93 6.08 21.97 43.71
N SER A 94 5.47 21.23 42.80
CA SER A 94 5.37 19.79 42.90
C SER A 94 5.52 19.13 41.53
N ALA A 95 6.17 17.98 41.51
CA ALA A 95 6.24 17.08 40.38
C ALA A 95 5.66 15.73 40.81
N SER A 96 4.68 15.23 40.08
CA SER A 96 3.99 13.98 40.38
C SER A 96 3.94 13.08 39.18
N PHE A 97 4.07 11.78 39.42
CA PHE A 97 4.12 10.77 38.40
C PHE A 97 3.22 9.60 38.77
N GLY A 98 2.29 9.26 37.88
CA GLY A 98 1.48 8.06 37.97
C GLY A 98 2.25 6.86 37.42
N ILE A 99 2.79 6.05 38.33
CA ILE A 99 3.66 4.92 37.99
C ILE A 99 2.82 3.76 37.45
N THR A 100 1.71 3.45 38.12
CA THR A 100 0.75 2.42 37.70
C THR A 100 -0.67 2.96 37.77
N SER A 101 -1.67 2.15 37.39
CA SER A 101 -3.08 2.51 37.54
C SER A 101 -3.52 2.71 39.00
N PHE A 102 -2.73 2.25 39.98
CA PHE A 102 -3.07 2.31 41.41
C PHE A 102 -1.98 2.95 42.28
N PHE A 103 -0.85 3.38 41.73
CA PHE A 103 0.28 3.92 42.49
C PHE A 103 0.81 5.20 41.88
N ASP A 104 0.79 6.28 42.67
CA ASP A 104 1.37 7.57 42.33
C ASP A 104 2.50 7.93 43.29
N ALA A 105 3.49 8.64 42.78
CA ALA A 105 4.56 9.25 43.56
C ALA A 105 4.69 10.74 43.24
N SER A 106 4.97 11.54 44.25
CA SER A 106 5.00 12.99 44.18
C SER A 106 6.15 13.53 45.02
N VAL A 107 6.80 14.59 44.54
CA VAL A 107 7.77 15.37 45.31
C VAL A 107 7.31 16.82 45.37
N LEU A 108 7.37 17.42 46.55
CA LEU A 108 6.96 18.78 46.80
C LEU A 108 8.14 19.59 47.33
N MET A 109 8.29 20.79 46.82
CA MET A 109 9.32 21.75 47.20
C MET A 109 8.63 23.08 47.54
N PRO A 110 8.28 23.29 48.82
CA PRO A 110 7.72 24.55 49.30
C PRO A 110 8.79 25.64 49.40
N VAL A 111 8.41 26.85 49.05
CA VAL A 111 9.17 28.10 49.20
C VAL A 111 8.25 29.10 49.87
N HIS A 112 8.73 29.74 50.92
CA HIS A 112 7.95 30.68 51.69
C HIS A 112 8.53 32.08 51.55
N PHE A 113 7.66 33.07 51.40
CA PHE A 113 8.00 34.48 51.29
C PHE A 113 7.27 35.25 52.38
N ASP A 114 8.05 35.91 53.23
CA ASP A 114 7.55 36.77 54.29
C ASP A 114 7.58 38.21 53.86
N LEU A 115 6.43 38.87 53.98
CA LEU A 115 6.23 40.27 53.62
C LEU A 115 5.81 41.02 54.87
N MET A 116 6.53 42.10 55.18
CA MET A 116 6.26 42.90 56.37
C MET A 116 6.40 44.37 56.03
N SER A 117 5.45 45.20 56.49
CA SER A 117 5.46 46.63 56.13
C SER A 117 6.71 47.38 56.59
N SER A 118 7.32 46.96 57.72
CA SER A 118 8.50 47.61 58.31
C SER A 118 9.82 46.86 58.15
N TYR A 119 9.84 45.73 57.44
CA TYR A 119 11.03 44.89 57.29
C TYR A 119 11.22 44.43 55.84
N PRO A 120 12.47 44.23 55.37
CA PRO A 120 12.70 43.74 54.02
C PRO A 120 12.10 42.33 53.85
N PRO A 121 11.59 42.00 52.65
CA PRO A 121 11.02 40.69 52.37
C PRO A 121 12.09 39.60 52.51
N VAL A 122 11.73 38.48 53.12
CA VAL A 122 12.63 37.33 53.32
C VAL A 122 12.01 36.10 52.69
N ALA A 123 12.81 35.34 51.95
CA ALA A 123 12.41 34.06 51.37
C ALA A 123 13.17 32.92 52.04
N GLY A 124 12.54 31.75 52.13
CA GLY A 124 13.14 30.54 52.67
C GLY A 124 12.56 29.28 52.03
N LEU A 125 13.38 28.25 51.87
CA LEU A 125 12.88 26.93 51.47
C LEU A 125 12.15 26.29 52.66
N GLY A 126 11.05 25.59 52.39
CA GLY A 126 10.44 24.70 53.36
C GLY A 126 11.01 23.29 53.27
N ASP A 127 10.34 22.35 53.93
CA ASP A 127 10.78 20.95 53.97
C ASP A 127 10.33 20.25 52.71
N ILE A 128 11.24 19.51 52.08
CA ILE A 128 10.92 18.69 50.92
C ILE A 128 10.03 17.55 51.40
N GLU A 129 8.89 17.38 50.73
CA GLU A 129 7.95 16.30 51.03
C GLU A 129 7.91 15.29 49.89
N PHE A 130 7.90 14.01 50.24
CA PHE A 130 7.67 12.90 49.33
C PHE A 130 6.33 12.26 49.65
N ASP A 131 5.46 12.27 48.64
CA ASP A 131 4.08 11.83 48.74
C ASP A 131 3.89 10.58 47.89
N LEU A 132 3.31 9.55 48.48
CA LEU A 132 2.95 8.30 47.81
C LEU A 132 1.45 8.10 47.95
N LYS A 133 0.77 7.71 46.87
CA LYS A 133 -0.66 7.37 46.92
C LYS A 133 -0.89 5.98 46.34
N LEU A 134 -1.53 5.13 47.13
CA LEU A 134 -1.90 3.76 46.78
C LEU A 134 -3.42 3.63 46.75
N ARG A 135 -4.00 3.49 45.56
CA ARG A 135 -5.43 3.20 45.40
C ARG A 135 -5.70 1.74 45.71
N ILE A 136 -6.77 1.48 46.44
CA ILE A 136 -7.22 0.12 46.74
C ILE A 136 -7.86 -0.46 45.47
N PRO A 137 -7.31 -1.52 44.87
CA PRO A 137 -7.86 -2.12 43.66
C PRO A 137 -9.24 -2.72 43.91
N GLY A 138 -10.02 -2.85 42.84
CA GLY A 138 -11.34 -3.45 42.91
C GLY A 138 -11.95 -3.68 41.54
N ASP A 139 -12.37 -4.92 41.28
CA ASP A 139 -12.86 -5.37 39.98
C ASP A 139 -14.36 -5.12 39.75
N LYS A 140 -15.05 -4.55 40.74
CA LYS A 140 -16.51 -4.30 40.69
C LYS A 140 -16.80 -2.81 40.84
N PRO A 141 -17.87 -2.29 40.21
CA PRO A 141 -18.32 -0.93 40.42
C PRO A 141 -18.66 -0.71 41.90
N ARG A 142 -17.94 0.20 42.56
CA ARG A 142 -18.15 0.56 43.97
C ARG A 142 -18.73 1.95 44.07
N VAL A 143 -19.62 2.13 45.04
CA VAL A 143 -20.17 3.45 45.40
C VAL A 143 -19.08 4.37 45.96
N PHE A 144 -18.04 3.80 46.58
CA PHE A 144 -16.89 4.54 47.08
C PHE A 144 -15.58 3.88 46.64
N HIS A 145 -14.64 4.70 46.22
CA HIS A 145 -13.26 4.34 45.98
C HIS A 145 -12.43 4.73 47.20
N GLY A 146 -11.44 3.90 47.54
CA GLY A 146 -10.52 4.14 48.65
C GLY A 146 -9.08 4.21 48.18
N ALA A 147 -8.27 5.07 48.78
CA ALA A 147 -6.83 5.12 48.62
C ALA A 147 -6.15 5.43 49.96
N LEU A 148 -4.89 5.05 50.08
CA LEU A 148 -4.02 5.41 51.18
C LEU A 148 -2.93 6.35 50.64
N GLN A 149 -2.88 7.57 51.16
CA GLN A 149 -1.81 8.52 50.88
C GLN A 149 -0.86 8.58 52.06
N THR A 150 0.44 8.56 51.79
CA THR A 150 1.48 8.74 52.80
C THR A 150 2.41 9.87 52.39
N ALA A 151 2.72 10.77 53.31
CA ALA A 151 3.67 11.86 53.10
C ALA A 151 4.85 11.69 54.06
N LEU A 152 6.08 11.88 53.58
CA LEU A 152 7.29 11.96 54.37
C LEU A 152 7.94 13.32 54.16
N SER A 153 8.11 14.08 55.23
CA SER A 153 8.69 15.41 55.21
C SER A 153 10.11 15.37 55.78
N PHE A 154 11.07 15.84 54.99
CA PHE A 154 12.48 15.87 55.34
C PHE A 154 12.90 17.30 55.69
N PRO A 155 13.65 17.51 56.79
CA PRO A 155 13.89 18.84 57.32
C PRO A 155 15.02 19.58 56.57
N SER A 156 14.76 19.87 55.28
CA SER A 156 15.63 20.57 54.34
C SER A 156 15.40 22.09 54.30
N GLY A 157 14.32 22.56 54.92
CA GLY A 157 13.96 23.97 54.90
C GLY A 157 14.96 24.86 55.62
N THR A 158 14.90 26.16 55.33
CA THR A 158 15.72 27.15 56.03
C THR A 158 15.13 27.43 57.42
N ARG A 159 15.89 27.07 58.46
CA ARG A 159 15.38 27.01 59.85
C ARG A 159 15.53 28.31 60.64
N TYR A 160 16.42 29.19 60.21
CA TYR A 160 16.81 30.41 60.92
C TYR A 160 16.55 31.68 60.11
N THR A 161 15.76 31.59 59.04
CA THR A 161 15.48 32.69 58.13
C THR A 161 13.98 32.86 57.95
N GLY A 162 13.48 34.06 58.22
CA GLY A 162 12.06 34.38 58.09
C GLY A 162 11.50 34.98 59.38
N TYR A 163 10.36 35.64 59.25
CA TYR A 163 9.63 36.25 60.35
C TYR A 163 8.49 35.35 60.85
N PHE A 164 8.12 34.34 60.07
CA PHE A 164 7.01 33.44 60.35
C PHE A 164 7.47 31.98 60.47
N ILE A 165 6.70 31.21 61.23
CA ILE A 165 6.93 29.78 61.41
C ILE A 165 6.58 29.05 60.10
N ARG A 166 7.50 28.22 59.59
CA ARG A 166 7.36 27.54 58.28
C ARG A 166 6.53 26.27 58.31
N HIS A 167 6.50 25.55 59.43
CA HIS A 167 5.74 24.30 59.58
C HIS A 167 4.89 24.29 60.84
N LEU A 168 3.73 23.64 60.76
CA LEU A 168 2.73 23.54 61.83
C LEU A 168 3.27 22.90 63.13
N ASN A 169 4.36 22.14 63.02
CA ASN A 169 4.99 21.36 64.09
C ASN A 169 6.17 22.07 64.76
N TYR A 170 6.56 23.25 64.30
CA TYR A 170 7.66 23.99 64.87
C TYR A 170 7.16 24.83 66.04
N TYR A 171 7.58 24.47 67.25
CA TYR A 171 7.36 25.27 68.44
C TYR A 171 8.61 26.09 68.76
N ASN A 172 8.39 27.28 69.31
CA ASN A 172 9.44 28.06 69.97
C ASN A 172 9.76 27.39 71.32
N GLU A 173 10.98 26.89 71.49
CA GLU A 173 11.60 26.78 72.81
C GLU A 173 12.56 27.98 73.02
N SER A 174 12.42 28.72 74.12
CA SER A 174 13.29 29.87 74.48
C SER A 174 14.66 29.42 75.02
N PRO A 175 15.77 30.15 74.71
CA PRO A 175 16.28 31.13 75.68
C PRO A 175 16.87 32.44 75.09
N VAL A 176 17.01 33.44 75.96
CA VAL A 176 17.35 34.87 75.74
C VAL A 176 18.87 35.11 75.70
N ASP A 177 19.30 36.13 74.93
CA ASP A 177 20.58 36.83 75.12
C ASP A 177 20.36 38.36 75.16
N SER A 178 21.27 39.02 75.88
CA SER A 178 21.40 40.42 76.33
C SER A 178 21.32 41.54 75.28
N THR A 179 20.99 41.25 74.02
CA THR A 179 20.89 42.24 72.93
C THR A 179 19.47 42.44 72.38
N GLY A 180 18.46 41.78 72.98
CA GLY A 180 17.07 42.25 72.95
C GLY A 180 16.26 42.03 71.67
N LEU A 181 16.77 41.31 70.66
CA LEU A 181 15.94 40.87 69.52
C LEU A 181 16.34 39.47 69.05
N ARG A 182 15.50 38.47 69.34
CA ARG A 182 15.55 37.12 68.75
C ARG A 182 14.13 36.59 68.56
N ILE A 183 13.67 36.50 67.32
CA ILE A 183 12.39 35.89 66.94
C ILE A 183 12.74 34.59 66.20
N ILE A 184 12.35 33.44 66.78
CA ILE A 184 12.49 32.05 66.31
C ILE A 184 13.82 31.36 66.68
N ASN A 185 13.75 30.43 67.65
CA ASN A 185 14.76 29.39 67.83
C ASN A 185 14.44 28.20 66.91
N GLY A 186 15.48 27.64 66.30
CA GLY A 186 15.37 26.70 65.19
C GLY A 186 14.75 25.35 65.55
N VAL A 187 14.20 24.75 64.50
CA VAL A 187 13.69 23.38 64.42
C VAL A 187 14.77 22.37 64.80
N PRO A 188 14.47 21.31 65.59
CA PRO A 188 15.41 20.23 65.85
C PRO A 188 16.00 19.64 64.56
N ASP A 189 17.33 19.51 64.48
CA ASP A 189 18.07 19.03 63.28
C ASP A 189 17.56 17.71 62.71
N SER A 190 16.95 16.87 63.54
CA SER A 190 16.47 15.52 63.23
C SER A 190 14.95 15.40 63.03
N LEU A 191 14.21 16.50 62.89
CA LEU A 191 12.75 16.45 62.82
C LEU A 191 12.24 15.85 61.49
N VAL A 192 12.06 14.53 61.47
CA VAL A 192 11.31 13.84 60.42
C VAL A 192 9.85 13.75 60.86
N ASN A 193 8.92 14.10 59.97
CA ASN A 193 7.51 13.86 60.19
C ASN A 193 6.90 13.09 59.02
N GLY A 194 5.91 12.26 59.33
CA GLY A 194 5.20 11.47 58.35
C GLY A 194 3.70 11.55 58.57
N SER A 195 2.92 11.50 57.50
CA SER A 195 1.47 11.41 57.59
C SER A 195 0.93 10.23 56.81
N VAL A 196 -0.17 9.67 57.29
CA VAL A 196 -0.92 8.61 56.63
C VAL A 196 -2.38 9.04 56.60
N VAL A 197 -2.94 9.18 55.40
CA VAL A 197 -4.29 9.68 55.16
C VAL A 197 -5.05 8.69 54.29
N SER A 198 -6.14 8.17 54.84
CA SER A 198 -7.15 7.42 54.07
C SER A 198 -8.01 8.40 53.29
N CYS A 199 -8.15 8.17 52.00
CA CYS A 199 -8.92 8.99 51.07
C CYS A 199 -10.08 8.17 50.53
N PHE A 200 -11.30 8.67 50.65
CA PHE A 200 -12.50 8.07 50.09
C PHE A 200 -13.14 9.04 49.12
N THR A 201 -13.60 8.54 47.98
CA THR A 201 -14.28 9.36 46.98
C THR A 201 -15.48 8.62 46.43
N SER A 202 -16.64 9.26 46.42
CA SER A 202 -17.86 8.66 45.90
C SER A 202 -17.77 8.46 44.38
N SER A 203 -18.44 7.43 43.87
CA SER A 203 -18.82 7.39 42.46
C SER A 203 -19.95 8.38 42.20
N LYS A 204 -20.22 8.66 40.92
CA LYS A 204 -21.38 9.44 40.50
C LYS A 204 -22.66 8.85 41.11
N PHE A 205 -23.44 9.66 41.83
CA PHE A 205 -24.65 9.21 42.51
C PHE A 205 -25.80 9.07 41.50
N GLU A 206 -26.31 7.85 41.33
CA GLU A 206 -27.61 7.59 40.73
C GLU A 206 -28.53 7.07 41.84
N THR A 207 -29.59 7.80 42.16
CA THR A 207 -30.57 7.39 43.16
C THR A 207 -31.97 7.37 42.57
N GLU A 208 -32.61 6.21 42.61
CA GLU A 208 -34.05 6.08 42.35
C GLU A 208 -34.80 6.25 43.67
N PHE A 209 -35.60 7.32 43.80
CA PHE A 209 -36.43 7.53 44.98
C PHE A 209 -37.85 7.03 44.71
N LEU A 210 -38.23 5.91 45.35
CA LEU A 210 -39.60 5.37 45.37
C LEU A 210 -40.28 5.24 43.98
N GLY A 211 -39.53 4.87 42.93
CA GLY A 211 -40.06 4.56 41.60
C GLY A 211 -40.79 5.70 40.88
N LEU A 212 -40.78 6.92 41.41
CA LEU A 212 -41.54 8.06 40.89
C LEU A 212 -40.65 9.16 40.30
N ILE A 213 -39.41 9.31 40.78
CA ILE A 213 -38.44 10.28 40.26
C ILE A 213 -37.03 9.67 40.35
N SER A 214 -36.34 9.53 39.21
CA SER A 214 -34.90 9.24 39.16
C SER A 214 -34.16 10.57 39.15
N LEU A 215 -33.42 10.86 40.23
CA LEU A 215 -32.55 12.04 40.29
C LEU A 215 -31.13 11.59 39.98
N ASN A 216 -30.61 12.07 38.86
CA ASN A 216 -29.27 11.78 38.40
C ASN A 216 -28.30 12.87 38.89
N PHE A 217 -27.46 12.54 39.86
CA PHE A 217 -26.45 13.44 40.43
C PHE A 217 -25.05 13.08 39.91
N LYS A 218 -24.92 12.77 38.61
CA LYS A 218 -23.62 12.56 37.94
C LYS A 218 -22.63 13.74 38.02
N TRP A 219 -23.14 14.91 38.39
CA TRP A 219 -22.40 16.16 38.56
C TRP A 219 -21.92 16.37 40.01
N LEU A 220 -22.17 15.46 40.95
CA LEU A 220 -21.80 15.61 42.35
C LEU A 220 -20.84 14.49 42.81
N LEU A 221 -19.73 14.90 43.42
CA LEU A 221 -18.75 14.02 44.05
C LEU A 221 -18.53 14.41 45.52
N LEU A 222 -18.36 13.42 46.38
CA LEU A 222 -18.04 13.57 47.79
C LEU A 222 -16.65 12.99 48.06
N HIS A 223 -15.78 13.77 48.70
CA HIS A 223 -14.46 13.33 49.15
C HIS A 223 -14.44 13.33 50.68
N LEU A 224 -13.88 12.27 51.28
CA LEU A 224 -13.68 12.15 52.72
C LEU A 224 -12.24 11.71 52.97
N ASN A 225 -11.52 12.47 53.79
CA ASN A 225 -10.15 12.18 54.16
C ASN A 225 -10.07 12.06 55.67
N SER A 226 -9.36 11.04 56.15
CA SER A 226 -9.07 10.88 57.57
C SER A 226 -7.68 10.29 57.75
N GLY A 227 -6.91 10.80 58.68
CA GLY A 227 -5.52 10.42 58.80
C GLY A 227 -4.84 10.89 60.06
N VAL A 228 -3.58 10.54 60.17
CA VAL A 228 -2.71 10.94 61.27
C VAL A 228 -1.41 11.49 60.71
N ARG A 229 -0.89 12.54 61.33
CA ARG A 229 0.49 13.00 61.14
C ARG A 229 1.24 12.72 62.43
N LEU A 230 2.30 11.93 62.30
CA LEU A 230 3.18 11.53 63.37
C LEU A 230 4.49 12.31 63.25
N VAL A 231 4.96 12.82 64.38
CA VAL A 231 6.23 13.53 64.47
C VAL A 231 7.16 12.72 65.35
N PHE A 232 8.36 12.42 64.87
CA PHE A 232 9.34 11.61 65.61
C PHE A 232 10.12 12.45 66.64
N ASP A 233 9.40 13.23 67.44
CA ASP A 233 9.92 14.05 68.53
C ASP A 233 8.96 13.97 69.73
N LYS A 234 9.50 13.83 70.94
CA LYS A 234 8.70 13.68 72.17
C LYS A 234 8.06 14.98 72.65
N ASN A 235 8.57 16.13 72.19
CA ASN A 235 8.11 17.44 72.61
C ASN A 235 7.03 18.01 71.67
N ILE A 236 6.72 17.31 70.57
CA ILE A 236 5.76 17.75 69.55
C ILE A 236 4.53 16.84 69.54
N ASP A 237 3.36 17.46 69.63
CA ASP A 237 2.08 16.75 69.54
C ASP A 237 1.82 16.17 68.14
N ASN A 238 1.38 14.92 68.09
CA ASN A 238 0.84 14.30 66.87
C ASN A 238 -0.51 14.93 66.48
N LEU A 239 -0.85 14.89 65.20
CA LEU A 239 -2.08 15.48 64.65
C LEU A 239 -2.99 14.41 64.03
N PHE A 240 -4.28 14.59 64.22
CA PHE A 240 -5.35 13.89 63.53
C PHE A 240 -5.91 14.81 62.44
N ILE A 241 -5.96 14.31 61.21
CA ILE A 241 -6.40 15.05 60.03
C ILE A 241 -7.78 14.52 59.65
N MET A 242 -8.73 15.43 59.47
CA MET A 242 -10.03 15.14 58.89
C MET A 242 -10.33 16.15 57.80
N ALA A 243 -10.80 15.69 56.65
CA ALA A 243 -11.38 16.57 55.66
C ALA A 243 -12.62 15.95 55.01
N ALA A 244 -13.53 16.80 54.59
CA ALA A 244 -14.68 16.44 53.77
C ALA A 244 -14.85 17.50 52.70
N ALA A 245 -15.07 17.10 51.45
CA ALA A 245 -15.27 18.03 50.37
C ALA A 245 -16.42 17.64 49.46
N LEU A 246 -17.13 18.67 48.99
CA LEU A 246 -18.20 18.56 48.01
C LEU A 246 -17.69 19.15 46.70
N GLU A 247 -17.69 18.37 45.63
CA GLU A 247 -17.31 18.80 44.29
C GLU A 247 -18.52 18.71 43.36
N LEU A 248 -18.91 19.84 42.78
CA LEU A 248 -19.98 19.98 41.80
C LEU A 248 -19.34 20.21 40.43
N ARG A 249 -19.52 19.29 39.48
CA ARG A 249 -19.00 19.34 38.11
C ARG A 249 -20.13 19.54 37.09
N PRO A 250 -20.52 20.79 36.77
CA PRO A 250 -21.45 21.07 35.68
C PRO A 250 -20.92 20.61 34.32
N SER A 251 -19.60 20.55 34.12
CA SER A 251 -18.94 20.05 32.91
C SER A 251 -17.65 19.30 33.24
N SER A 252 -17.03 18.68 32.22
CA SER A 252 -15.73 18.03 32.35
C SER A 252 -14.61 18.98 32.75
N ASN A 253 -14.72 20.25 32.34
CA ASN A 253 -13.66 21.26 32.42
C ASN A 253 -13.86 22.29 33.53
N PHE A 254 -14.96 22.20 34.28
CA PHE A 254 -15.30 23.19 35.31
C PHE A 254 -15.98 22.56 36.51
N ALA A 255 -15.56 22.97 37.70
CA ALA A 255 -16.18 22.58 38.94
C ALA A 255 -16.26 23.71 39.96
N PHE A 256 -17.32 23.69 40.75
CA PHE A 256 -17.40 24.38 42.03
C PHE A 256 -17.10 23.37 43.12
N PHE A 257 -16.37 23.77 44.15
CA PHE A 257 -16.17 22.91 45.30
C PHE A 257 -16.17 23.70 46.59
N THR A 258 -16.40 22.97 47.68
CA THR A 258 -16.13 23.46 49.03
C THR A 258 -15.53 22.34 49.85
N GLU A 259 -14.44 22.64 50.54
CA GLU A 259 -13.76 21.69 51.42
C GLU A 259 -13.87 22.15 52.86
N LEU A 260 -14.09 21.23 53.78
CA LEU A 260 -13.95 21.44 55.21
C LEU A 260 -12.76 20.61 55.67
N ARG A 261 -11.75 21.23 56.28
CA ARG A 261 -10.58 20.54 56.84
C ARG A 261 -10.38 20.89 58.31
N SER A 262 -9.94 19.90 59.07
CA SER A 262 -9.57 20.01 60.47
C SER A 262 -8.28 19.25 60.76
N ASP A 263 -7.35 19.94 61.41
CA ASP A 263 -6.13 19.35 61.94
C ASP A 263 -6.18 19.48 63.48
N THR A 264 -6.33 18.35 64.19
CA THR A 264 -6.57 18.29 65.65
C THR A 264 -5.42 17.62 66.37
N ARG A 265 -4.90 18.19 67.47
CA ARG A 265 -3.83 17.56 68.26
C ARG A 265 -4.34 16.37 69.07
N PHE A 266 -3.57 15.29 69.11
CA PHE A 266 -3.91 14.06 69.84
C PHE A 266 -4.12 14.31 71.35
N SER A 267 -3.35 15.22 71.94
CA SER A 267 -3.46 15.64 73.35
C SER A 267 -4.85 16.17 73.71
N ASN A 268 -5.54 16.80 72.76
CA ASN A 268 -6.90 17.33 72.92
C ASN A 268 -8.01 16.27 72.83
N MET A 269 -7.74 15.05 72.33
CA MET A 269 -8.78 14.02 72.21
C MET A 269 -9.36 13.58 73.56
N LYS A 270 -8.66 13.81 74.67
CA LYS A 270 -9.18 13.57 76.03
C LYS A 270 -10.43 14.40 76.36
N ASN A 271 -10.62 15.55 75.71
CA ASN A 271 -11.73 16.48 75.95
C ASN A 271 -12.83 16.41 74.86
N GLY A 272 -12.68 15.52 73.87
CA GLY A 272 -13.60 15.37 72.74
C GLY A 272 -13.42 16.43 71.64
N PHE A 273 -13.90 16.11 70.42
CA PHE A 273 -13.88 17.02 69.27
C PHE A 273 -14.86 18.17 69.48
N THR A 274 -14.40 19.41 69.33
CA THR A 274 -15.28 20.58 69.44
C THR A 274 -14.97 21.59 68.34
N LEU A 275 -15.99 21.92 67.53
CA LEU A 275 -15.88 22.76 66.33
C LEU A 275 -15.23 24.14 66.60
N LEU A 276 -15.35 24.63 67.83
CA LEU A 276 -14.82 25.93 68.27
C LEU A 276 -13.36 25.87 68.74
N ASN A 277 -12.85 24.71 69.16
CA ASN A 277 -11.53 24.58 69.77
C ASN A 277 -10.47 24.02 68.82
N ASP A 278 -10.89 23.26 67.80
CA ASP A 278 -10.00 22.61 66.84
C ASP A 278 -9.87 23.46 65.56
N HIS A 279 -8.80 23.28 64.81
CA HIS A 279 -8.50 24.13 63.65
C HIS A 279 -9.36 23.78 62.44
N PHE A 280 -10.60 24.28 62.41
CA PHE A 280 -11.50 24.12 61.27
C PHE A 280 -11.36 25.24 60.24
N ARG A 281 -11.22 24.86 58.97
CA ARG A 281 -11.24 25.75 57.81
C ARG A 281 -12.24 25.27 56.77
N ILE A 282 -12.94 26.22 56.15
CA ILE A 282 -13.76 25.99 54.96
C ILE A 282 -13.12 26.66 53.74
N ASN A 283 -13.03 25.94 52.63
CA ASN A 283 -12.34 26.36 51.42
C ASN A 283 -13.29 26.29 50.21
N PRO A 284 -14.24 27.23 50.05
CA PRO A 284 -15.00 27.36 48.81
C PRO A 284 -14.09 27.81 47.66
N GLY A 285 -14.25 27.18 46.49
CA GLY A 285 -13.44 27.49 45.32
C GLY A 285 -14.04 27.04 44.00
N ILE A 286 -13.31 27.35 42.94
CA ILE A 286 -13.58 26.97 41.55
C ILE A 286 -12.35 26.29 40.96
N ALA A 287 -12.58 25.28 40.12
CA ALA A 287 -11.55 24.57 39.39
C ALA A 287 -11.89 24.53 37.90
N LEU A 288 -10.88 24.71 37.07
CA LEU A 288 -10.94 24.79 35.62
C LEU A 288 -9.87 23.89 35.02
N THR A 289 -10.21 23.15 33.96
CA THR A 289 -9.26 22.33 33.20
C THR A 289 -9.37 22.65 31.72
N ALA A 290 -8.27 22.99 31.05
CA ALA A 290 -8.22 23.20 29.61
C ALA A 290 -7.88 21.89 28.87
N PHE A 291 -8.15 21.87 27.56
CA PHE A 291 -7.98 20.68 26.70
C PHE A 291 -6.53 20.20 26.56
N ASN A 292 -5.54 21.04 26.85
CA ASN A 292 -4.11 20.71 26.80
C ASN A 292 -3.56 20.21 28.14
N GLY A 293 -4.42 19.79 29.07
CA GLY A 293 -4.04 19.27 30.37
C GLY A 293 -3.66 20.34 31.41
N MET A 294 -3.83 21.63 31.10
CA MET A 294 -3.67 22.71 32.06
C MET A 294 -4.83 22.74 33.06
N ASN A 295 -4.52 22.82 34.34
CA ASN A 295 -5.46 22.89 35.45
C ASN A 295 -5.27 24.20 36.21
N MET A 296 -6.35 24.89 36.53
CA MET A 296 -6.33 26.11 37.33
C MET A 296 -7.37 26.03 38.43
N THR A 297 -6.97 26.31 39.67
CA THR A 297 -7.88 26.30 40.82
C THR A 297 -7.72 27.57 41.64
N LEU A 298 -8.84 28.16 42.06
CA LEU A 298 -8.87 29.33 42.93
C LEU A 298 -9.83 29.08 44.09
N ALA A 299 -9.38 29.31 45.33
CA ALA A 299 -10.26 29.25 46.50
C ALA A 299 -9.94 30.30 47.55
N GLY A 300 -10.96 30.66 48.33
CA GLY A 300 -10.79 31.37 49.59
C GLY A 300 -10.85 30.39 50.75
N SER A 301 -9.93 30.47 51.70
CA SER A 301 -9.94 29.68 52.93
C SER A 301 -10.40 30.54 54.10
N PHE A 302 -11.42 30.12 54.82
CA PHE A 302 -11.96 30.83 55.98
C PHE A 302 -11.85 29.97 57.23
N LYS A 303 -11.28 30.52 58.31
CA LYS A 303 -11.22 29.87 59.61
C LYS A 303 -12.58 29.96 60.30
N LEU A 304 -13.12 28.81 60.71
CA LEU A 304 -14.42 28.70 61.40
C LEU A 304 -14.30 28.62 62.92
N SER A 305 -13.13 28.23 63.44
CA SER A 305 -12.89 28.13 64.88
C SER A 305 -12.52 29.47 65.53
N SER A 306 -13.04 29.69 66.74
CA SER A 306 -12.67 30.85 67.57
C SER A 306 -11.33 30.59 68.25
N ASN A 307 -10.61 31.64 68.61
CA ASN A 307 -9.34 31.46 69.33
C ASN A 307 -9.61 30.86 70.70
N LYS A 308 -8.88 29.80 71.06
CA LYS A 308 -8.89 29.24 72.40
C LYS A 308 -7.62 29.64 73.14
N GLU A 309 -7.80 30.03 74.41
CA GLU A 309 -6.75 30.05 75.43
C GLU A 309 -6.24 28.63 75.68
N ILE A 310 -4.95 28.40 75.49
CA ILE A 310 -4.28 27.17 75.89
C ILE A 310 -3.64 27.45 77.27
N SER A 311 -4.12 26.75 78.30
CA SER A 311 -3.61 26.88 79.66
C SER A 311 -2.72 25.69 79.99
N TYR A 312 -1.46 25.95 80.34
CA TYR A 312 -0.57 24.95 80.90
C TYR A 312 -0.49 25.16 82.42
N ARG A 313 -0.53 24.06 83.18
CA ARG A 313 -0.31 24.08 84.62
C ARG A 313 1.13 23.63 84.86
N ASP A 314 1.97 24.56 85.28
CA ASP A 314 3.36 24.27 85.64
C ASP A 314 3.43 23.41 86.92
N VAL A 315 4.52 22.67 87.10
CA VAL A 315 4.77 21.79 88.26
C VAL A 315 4.83 22.57 89.58
N GLU A 316 4.93 23.91 89.52
CA GLU A 316 4.93 24.82 90.67
C GLU A 316 3.69 25.72 90.80
N ASN A 317 2.51 25.24 90.40
CA ASN A 317 1.21 25.83 90.80
C ASN A 317 0.94 27.28 90.31
N SER A 318 1.74 27.83 89.41
CA SER A 318 1.52 29.10 88.71
C SER A 318 1.06 28.82 87.28
N ALA A 319 -0.26 28.81 87.07
CA ALA A 319 -0.85 28.62 85.75
C ALA A 319 -0.63 29.87 84.87
N LYS A 320 0.42 29.88 84.06
CA LYS A 320 0.57 30.86 82.97
C LYS A 320 -0.37 30.48 81.82
N ARG A 321 -1.23 31.42 81.42
CA ARG A 321 -2.21 31.27 80.32
C ARG A 321 -1.62 31.83 79.03
N PHE A 322 -1.68 31.07 77.94
CA PHE A 322 -1.20 31.51 76.63
C PHE A 322 -2.30 31.37 75.59
N THR A 323 -2.56 32.43 74.82
CA THR A 323 -3.51 32.39 73.69
C THR A 323 -2.72 32.49 72.40
N THR A 324 -2.71 31.46 71.57
CA THR A 324 -2.11 31.56 70.23
C THR A 324 -3.18 31.85 69.20
N LYS A 325 -3.25 33.11 68.74
CA LYS A 325 -3.98 33.51 67.53
C LYS A 325 -2.98 33.55 66.36
N LEU A 326 -2.45 32.39 65.95
CA LEU A 326 -1.33 32.30 65.00
C LEU A 326 -1.75 32.21 63.53
N GLU A 327 -3.04 32.09 63.23
CA GLU A 327 -3.50 31.97 61.85
C GLU A 327 -4.51 33.03 61.45
N PRO A 328 -4.37 33.60 60.24
CA PRO A 328 -5.32 34.58 59.70
C PRO A 328 -6.71 33.96 59.57
N SER A 329 -7.74 34.80 59.70
CA SER A 329 -9.13 34.38 59.48
C SER A 329 -9.42 34.01 58.03
N TRP A 330 -8.66 34.55 57.08
CA TRP A 330 -8.82 34.29 55.66
C TRP A 330 -7.48 34.02 54.96
N LYS A 331 -7.50 33.22 53.89
CA LYS A 331 -6.39 33.02 52.94
C LYS A 331 -6.94 32.93 51.52
N VAL A 332 -6.14 33.23 50.51
CA VAL A 332 -6.49 32.99 49.11
C VAL A 332 -5.47 32.03 48.51
N ALA A 333 -5.94 30.94 47.91
CA ALA A 333 -5.11 29.92 47.30
C ALA A 333 -5.35 29.89 45.78
N PHE A 334 -4.26 29.88 45.02
CA PHE A 334 -4.24 29.77 43.57
C PHE A 334 -3.36 28.58 43.16
N HIS A 335 -3.83 27.78 42.21
CA HIS A 335 -3.12 26.60 41.74
C HIS A 335 -3.10 26.64 40.22
N LEU A 336 -1.92 26.37 39.66
CA LEU A 336 -1.71 26.16 38.24
C LEU A 336 -0.94 24.87 38.05
N GLY A 337 -1.58 23.90 37.42
CA GLY A 337 -0.97 22.62 37.08
C GLY A 337 -0.97 22.38 35.59
N TRP A 338 -0.03 21.57 35.12
CA TRP A 338 -0.06 20.93 33.82
C TRP A 338 0.02 19.42 34.03
N SER A 339 -0.72 18.68 33.23
CA SER A 339 -0.74 17.22 33.28
C SER A 339 -0.77 16.66 31.86
N GLY A 340 0.03 15.63 31.60
CA GLY A 340 0.13 15.01 30.29
C GLY A 340 0.59 13.56 30.36
N LEU A 341 0.34 12.80 29.30
CA LEU A 341 0.84 11.44 29.11
C LEU A 341 2.26 11.50 28.55
N LEU A 342 3.18 10.73 29.13
CA LEU A 342 4.55 10.57 28.62
C LEU A 342 4.62 9.61 27.44
N VAL A 343 3.70 8.65 27.38
CA VAL A 343 3.58 7.64 26.32
C VAL A 343 2.09 7.49 26.06
N GLN A 344 1.69 7.60 24.79
CA GLN A 344 0.30 7.36 24.40
C GLN A 344 -0.03 5.86 24.57
N PRO A 345 -1.27 5.51 24.92
CA PRO A 345 -1.69 4.11 24.94
C PRO A 345 -1.54 3.50 23.54
N ASP A 346 -1.10 2.25 23.51
CA ASP A 346 -0.95 1.38 22.35
C ASP A 346 -1.22 -0.04 22.89
N ARG A 347 -2.33 -0.64 22.48
CA ARG A 347 -2.95 -1.78 23.18
C ARG A 347 -2.52 -3.12 22.61
N ASP A 348 -2.55 -3.26 21.30
CA ASP A 348 -2.06 -4.40 20.51
C ASP A 348 -0.55 -4.35 20.27
N LYS A 349 0.09 -3.19 20.43
CA LYS A 349 1.54 -2.96 20.34
C LYS A 349 2.06 -3.02 18.90
N ASP A 350 1.26 -2.56 17.97
CA ASP A 350 1.64 -2.39 16.57
C ASP A 350 2.47 -1.12 16.30
N GLN A 351 2.65 -0.27 17.33
CA GLN A 351 3.33 1.04 17.33
C GLN A 351 2.48 2.22 16.85
N ILE A 352 1.20 1.98 16.60
CA ILE A 352 0.21 3.01 16.29
C ILE A 352 -0.54 3.31 17.60
N PRO A 353 -0.58 4.58 18.05
CA PRO A 353 -1.31 4.90 19.27
C PRO A 353 -2.83 4.65 19.10
N ASP A 354 -3.52 4.14 20.13
CA ASP A 354 -4.98 3.87 20.15
C ASP A 354 -5.87 5.04 19.62
N ILE A 355 -5.36 6.28 19.58
CA ILE A 355 -6.08 7.47 19.07
C ILE A 355 -6.01 7.63 17.55
N SER A 356 -4.98 7.06 16.95
CA SER A 356 -4.66 7.09 15.52
C SER A 356 -4.92 5.75 14.84
N ASP A 357 -5.21 4.74 15.63
CA ASP A 357 -5.44 3.34 15.27
C ASP A 357 -6.94 3.09 15.04
N ALA A 358 -7.27 2.50 13.89
CA ALA A 358 -8.62 2.14 13.48
C ALA A 358 -9.07 0.77 14.03
N CYS A 359 -8.15 -0.14 14.34
CA CYS A 359 -8.40 -1.42 14.97
C CYS A 359 -7.61 -1.61 16.29
N PRO A 360 -7.93 -0.87 17.38
CA PRO A 360 -7.09 -0.78 18.59
C PRO A 360 -6.97 -2.03 19.47
N ASP A 361 -7.42 -3.18 18.99
CA ASP A 361 -7.31 -4.47 19.66
C ASP A 361 -6.59 -5.51 18.77
N ASP A 362 -6.39 -5.22 17.49
CA ASP A 362 -5.88 -6.14 16.47
C ASP A 362 -4.62 -5.53 15.83
N PRO A 363 -3.44 -6.16 15.98
CA PRO A 363 -2.20 -5.57 15.52
C PRO A 363 -2.11 -5.53 13.98
N GLU A 364 -1.68 -4.40 13.45
CA GLU A 364 -1.24 -4.22 12.07
C GLU A 364 -0.24 -5.31 11.62
N ASP A 365 -0.41 -5.83 10.41
CA ASP A 365 0.54 -6.69 9.71
C ASP A 365 1.42 -5.90 8.75
N ILE A 366 2.43 -5.23 9.31
CA ILE A 366 3.38 -4.38 8.60
C ILE A 366 4.02 -5.08 7.37
N ASP A 367 3.41 -4.90 6.20
CA ASP A 367 3.78 -5.54 4.93
C ASP A 367 4.00 -4.51 3.80
N GLY A 368 3.70 -3.22 4.06
CA GLY A 368 3.83 -2.13 3.10
C GLY A 368 2.52 -1.69 2.45
N PHE A 369 1.40 -2.37 2.72
CA PHE A 369 0.06 -1.97 2.34
C PHE A 369 -0.65 -1.37 3.55
N GLN A 370 -1.13 -0.14 3.39
CA GLN A 370 -1.96 0.57 4.38
C GLN A 370 -1.50 0.62 5.86
N ASP A 371 -0.24 0.28 6.18
CA ASP A 371 0.51 0.31 7.47
C ASP A 371 0.25 1.44 8.50
N ASN A 372 -0.49 2.50 8.15
CA ASN A 372 -0.71 3.67 8.99
C ASN A 372 -2.11 3.74 9.59
N ASP A 373 -3.03 2.86 9.22
CA ASP A 373 -4.40 2.89 9.73
C ASP A 373 -4.59 2.04 11.00
N GLY A 374 -3.69 1.09 11.28
CA GLY A 374 -3.74 0.27 12.49
C GLY A 374 -4.76 -0.85 12.39
N CYS A 375 -5.03 -1.35 11.19
CA CYS A 375 -5.84 -2.52 10.94
C CYS A 375 -5.06 -3.55 10.11
N PRO A 376 -5.09 -4.83 10.48
CA PRO A 376 -4.45 -5.85 9.66
C PRO A 376 -5.17 -6.05 8.32
N ASP A 377 -4.43 -6.02 7.22
CA ASP A 377 -4.86 -6.23 5.85
C ASP A 377 -4.35 -7.59 5.35
N LEU A 378 -5.08 -8.67 5.69
CA LEU A 378 -4.65 -10.05 5.42
C LEU A 378 -4.86 -10.53 3.96
N ASP A 379 -5.47 -9.68 3.14
CA ASP A 379 -5.84 -9.90 1.74
C ASP A 379 -6.00 -8.51 1.10
N ASN A 380 -4.88 -7.99 0.59
CA ASN A 380 -4.74 -6.59 0.19
C ASN A 380 -5.58 -6.22 -1.04
N ASP A 381 -5.66 -7.10 -2.04
CA ASP A 381 -6.40 -6.87 -3.29
C ASP A 381 -7.80 -7.49 -3.33
N HIS A 382 -8.17 -8.24 -2.30
CA HIS A 382 -9.50 -8.78 -2.04
C HIS A 382 -9.93 -9.84 -3.07
N ASP A 383 -8.99 -10.64 -3.58
CA ASP A 383 -9.25 -11.76 -4.47
C ASP A 383 -9.63 -13.07 -3.72
N ALA A 384 -9.62 -13.03 -2.39
CA ALA A 384 -9.88 -14.13 -1.45
C ALA A 384 -8.73 -15.13 -1.24
N ILE A 385 -7.53 -14.78 -1.71
CA ILE A 385 -6.26 -15.43 -1.38
C ILE A 385 -5.54 -14.53 -0.37
N ALA A 386 -5.07 -15.11 0.72
CA ALA A 386 -4.36 -14.32 1.73
C ALA A 386 -2.96 -13.96 1.22
N ASP A 387 -2.44 -12.77 1.55
CA ASP A 387 -1.14 -12.27 1.03
C ASP A 387 0.04 -13.23 1.27
N ALA A 388 -0.05 -14.05 2.32
CA ALA A 388 0.97 -15.06 2.65
C ALA A 388 0.99 -16.28 1.69
N MET A 389 -0.09 -16.52 0.96
CA MET A 389 -0.23 -17.57 -0.04
C MET A 389 -0.30 -17.03 -1.48
N ASP A 390 -0.49 -15.73 -1.61
CA ASP A 390 -0.58 -14.99 -2.86
C ASP A 390 0.82 -14.63 -3.41
N LYS A 391 1.07 -14.88 -4.70
CA LYS A 391 2.29 -14.49 -5.40
C LYS A 391 2.28 -13.03 -5.85
N CYS A 392 1.11 -12.44 -6.08
CA CYS A 392 0.88 -11.06 -6.45
C CYS A 392 -0.07 -10.35 -5.46
N PRO A 393 0.34 -10.09 -4.20
CA PRO A 393 -0.53 -9.62 -3.11
C PRO A 393 -1.14 -8.22 -3.26
N ASN A 394 -1.16 -7.64 -4.44
CA ASN A 394 -1.71 -6.31 -4.71
C ASN A 394 -2.44 -6.25 -6.05
N GLU A 395 -2.52 -7.37 -6.77
CA GLU A 395 -3.11 -7.49 -8.10
C GLU A 395 -4.10 -8.64 -8.06
N ALA A 396 -5.39 -8.31 -7.98
CA ALA A 396 -6.43 -9.34 -7.85
C ALA A 396 -6.47 -10.28 -9.05
N GLU A 397 -6.55 -11.58 -8.74
CA GLU A 397 -6.83 -12.67 -9.67
C GLU A 397 -8.05 -12.42 -10.57
N ASP A 398 -8.00 -12.83 -11.85
CA ASP A 398 -9.08 -12.69 -12.82
C ASP A 398 -10.02 -13.91 -12.95
N MET A 399 -9.70 -15.02 -12.27
CA MET A 399 -10.57 -16.17 -12.00
C MET A 399 -11.23 -16.75 -13.26
N ASP A 400 -10.42 -17.19 -14.21
CA ASP A 400 -10.85 -17.67 -15.53
C ASP A 400 -10.65 -19.18 -15.77
N ASP A 401 -10.40 -19.94 -14.69
CA ASP A 401 -10.07 -21.37 -14.66
C ASP A 401 -8.62 -21.69 -15.14
N PHE A 402 -7.75 -20.68 -15.31
CA PHE A 402 -6.31 -20.81 -15.56
C PHE A 402 -5.51 -20.29 -14.37
N GLU A 403 -4.65 -21.15 -13.81
CA GLU A 403 -3.75 -20.83 -12.68
C GLU A 403 -4.32 -20.10 -11.42
N ASP A 404 -5.66 -19.96 -11.29
CA ASP A 404 -6.45 -19.35 -10.18
C ASP A 404 -6.00 -19.57 -8.71
N ASP A 405 -5.15 -20.57 -8.44
CA ASP A 405 -4.69 -20.91 -7.09
C ASP A 405 -3.47 -20.06 -6.64
N ASP A 406 -2.89 -19.24 -7.52
CA ASP A 406 -1.62 -18.56 -7.26
C ASP A 406 -1.70 -17.06 -6.92
N GLY A 407 -2.87 -16.43 -7.15
CA GLY A 407 -3.18 -15.04 -6.81
C GLY A 407 -2.58 -14.01 -7.75
N CYS A 408 -2.10 -14.41 -8.93
CA CYS A 408 -1.66 -13.50 -9.96
C CYS A 408 -2.60 -13.50 -11.17
N PRO A 409 -3.13 -12.34 -11.60
CA PRO A 409 -3.95 -12.29 -12.80
C PRO A 409 -3.14 -12.72 -14.03
N ASP A 410 -3.74 -13.57 -14.86
CA ASP A 410 -3.16 -14.11 -16.08
C ASP A 410 -3.91 -13.60 -17.32
N PRO A 411 -3.68 -12.35 -17.76
CA PRO A 411 -4.48 -11.72 -18.82
C PRO A 411 -4.15 -12.20 -20.25
N ASP A 412 -3.25 -13.18 -20.41
CA ASP A 412 -2.80 -13.80 -21.67
C ASP A 412 -2.24 -15.21 -21.33
N ASN A 413 -3.16 -16.16 -21.18
CA ASN A 413 -2.87 -17.50 -20.64
C ASN A 413 -1.85 -18.30 -21.47
N ASP A 414 -1.96 -18.29 -22.80
CA ASP A 414 -1.05 -19.03 -23.69
C ASP A 414 0.19 -18.24 -24.13
N ASN A 415 0.29 -16.97 -23.72
CA ASN A 415 1.41 -16.07 -23.93
C ASN A 415 1.73 -15.89 -25.42
N ASP A 416 0.73 -15.78 -26.26
CA ASP A 416 0.88 -15.46 -27.68
C ASP A 416 0.95 -13.95 -27.96
N GLY A 417 0.51 -13.12 -27.01
CA GLY A 417 0.50 -11.66 -27.09
C GLY A 417 -0.89 -11.05 -27.36
N ILE A 418 -1.93 -11.87 -27.45
CA ILE A 418 -3.34 -11.49 -27.52
C ILE A 418 -3.94 -11.72 -26.14
N LEU A 419 -4.60 -10.71 -25.58
CA LEU A 419 -5.22 -10.85 -24.26
C LEU A 419 -6.45 -11.76 -24.35
N ASP A 420 -6.75 -12.55 -23.32
CA ASP A 420 -7.84 -13.55 -23.35
C ASP A 420 -9.21 -12.94 -23.69
N ILE A 421 -9.42 -11.67 -23.35
CA ILE A 421 -10.65 -10.93 -23.69
C ILE A 421 -10.85 -10.68 -25.19
N TYR A 422 -9.77 -10.74 -25.97
CA TYR A 422 -9.73 -10.60 -27.41
C TYR A 422 -9.39 -11.92 -28.12
N ASP A 423 -9.01 -12.92 -27.36
CA ASP A 423 -8.63 -14.25 -27.81
C ASP A 423 -9.86 -15.18 -27.92
N LYS A 424 -10.01 -15.86 -29.06
CA LYS A 424 -11.04 -16.88 -29.23
C LYS A 424 -10.62 -18.26 -28.72
N CYS A 425 -9.32 -18.52 -28.66
CA CYS A 425 -8.71 -19.73 -28.14
C CYS A 425 -7.70 -19.39 -27.02
N PRO A 426 -8.14 -18.86 -25.85
CA PRO A 426 -7.26 -18.32 -24.79
C PRO A 426 -6.14 -19.26 -24.28
N ASN A 427 -6.21 -20.56 -24.58
CA ASN A 427 -5.27 -21.56 -24.10
C ASN A 427 -4.44 -22.20 -25.24
N GLU A 428 -4.61 -21.75 -26.48
CA GLU A 428 -3.95 -22.29 -27.66
C GLU A 428 -3.28 -21.19 -28.46
N LYS A 429 -1.97 -21.10 -28.28
CA LYS A 429 -1.11 -20.10 -28.91
C LYS A 429 -1.30 -19.99 -30.44
N GLU A 430 -1.55 -18.75 -30.89
CA GLU A 430 -1.52 -18.34 -32.29
C GLU A 430 -0.17 -18.66 -32.96
N ASP A 431 -0.21 -19.03 -34.25
CA ASP A 431 0.98 -19.43 -35.01
C ASP A 431 1.59 -18.30 -35.87
N PHE A 432 0.89 -17.16 -35.99
CA PHE A 432 1.34 -15.91 -36.61
C PHE A 432 1.89 -16.08 -38.02
N ASP A 433 1.19 -16.84 -38.85
CA ASP A 433 1.61 -17.15 -40.22
C ASP A 433 1.19 -16.08 -41.26
N GLY A 434 0.40 -15.08 -40.83
CA GLY A 434 -0.09 -13.98 -41.66
C GLY A 434 -1.56 -14.14 -42.08
N TYR A 435 -2.22 -15.22 -41.67
CA TYR A 435 -3.65 -15.45 -41.84
C TYR A 435 -4.35 -15.36 -40.48
N ASN A 436 -5.40 -14.52 -40.41
CA ASN A 436 -6.22 -14.32 -39.21
C ASN A 436 -5.53 -14.10 -37.85
N ASP A 437 -4.23 -13.77 -37.78
CA ASP A 437 -3.39 -13.52 -36.57
C ASP A 437 -3.96 -12.60 -35.45
N HIS A 438 -5.16 -12.05 -35.59
CA HIS A 438 -5.80 -11.16 -34.63
C HIS A 438 -6.91 -11.84 -33.82
N ASP A 439 -7.25 -13.11 -34.09
CA ASP A 439 -8.30 -13.81 -33.36
C ASP A 439 -7.80 -14.82 -32.32
N GLY A 440 -6.49 -15.03 -32.22
CA GLY A 440 -5.85 -15.79 -31.14
C GLY A 440 -6.05 -17.30 -31.26
N CYS A 441 -6.29 -17.80 -32.47
CA CYS A 441 -6.50 -19.21 -32.70
C CYS A 441 -5.56 -19.69 -33.81
N PRO A 442 -4.74 -20.72 -33.58
CA PRO A 442 -3.87 -21.25 -34.61
C PRO A 442 -4.71 -21.84 -35.76
N ASP A 443 -4.47 -21.34 -36.97
CA ASP A 443 -5.08 -21.82 -38.21
C ASP A 443 -4.12 -22.79 -38.91
N TYR A 444 -4.27 -24.11 -38.69
CA TYR A 444 -3.34 -25.12 -39.25
C TYR A 444 -3.60 -25.52 -40.72
N ASP A 445 -4.68 -25.02 -41.31
CA ASP A 445 -5.13 -25.25 -42.69
C ASP A 445 -5.96 -24.02 -43.13
N ASN A 446 -5.27 -22.99 -43.58
CA ASN A 446 -5.84 -21.66 -43.80
C ASN A 446 -6.91 -21.62 -44.89
N ASP A 447 -6.75 -22.39 -45.96
CA ASP A 447 -7.67 -22.40 -47.11
C ASP A 447 -8.68 -23.56 -47.09
N ASN A 448 -8.55 -24.44 -46.09
CA ASN A 448 -9.47 -25.52 -45.75
C ASN A 448 -9.59 -26.59 -46.85
N ASP A 449 -8.51 -26.87 -47.56
CA ASP A 449 -8.45 -27.91 -48.59
C ASP A 449 -8.07 -29.30 -48.04
N ASN A 450 -7.79 -29.41 -46.74
CA ASN A 450 -7.34 -30.58 -45.98
C ASN A 450 -5.84 -30.92 -46.13
N VAL A 451 -5.04 -30.04 -46.71
CA VAL A 451 -3.58 -30.07 -46.68
C VAL A 451 -3.11 -29.05 -45.63
N PRO A 452 -2.46 -29.48 -44.54
CA PRO A 452 -1.99 -28.52 -43.54
C PRO A 452 -0.98 -27.52 -44.13
N ASP A 453 -0.98 -26.27 -43.69
CA ASP A 453 -0.14 -25.19 -44.28
C ASP A 453 1.36 -25.54 -44.34
N SER A 454 1.83 -26.35 -43.38
CA SER A 454 3.21 -26.84 -43.32
C SER A 454 3.60 -27.80 -44.47
N LEU A 455 2.63 -28.40 -45.13
CA LEU A 455 2.78 -29.33 -46.26
C LEU A 455 2.26 -28.75 -47.57
N ASP A 456 1.48 -27.67 -47.49
CA ASP A 456 0.88 -26.97 -48.61
C ASP A 456 1.88 -26.00 -49.29
N LYS A 457 2.01 -26.09 -50.62
CA LYS A 457 2.83 -25.16 -51.42
C LYS A 457 2.10 -23.84 -51.71
N CYS A 458 0.78 -23.81 -51.64
CA CYS A 458 -0.09 -22.66 -51.83
C CYS A 458 -1.07 -22.46 -50.65
N PRO A 459 -0.59 -22.16 -49.41
CA PRO A 459 -1.37 -22.13 -48.16
C PRO A 459 -2.58 -21.17 -48.07
N LEU A 460 -2.97 -20.49 -49.14
CA LEU A 460 -4.05 -19.50 -49.16
C LEU A 460 -5.01 -19.72 -50.33
N VAL A 461 -4.79 -20.76 -51.14
CA VAL A 461 -5.52 -21.02 -52.38
C VAL A 461 -5.87 -22.50 -52.43
N PRO A 462 -7.15 -22.86 -52.22
CA PRO A 462 -7.53 -24.25 -52.10
C PRO A 462 -7.19 -25.07 -53.34
N GLU A 463 -6.67 -26.28 -53.14
CA GLU A 463 -6.48 -27.31 -54.14
C GLU A 463 -7.74 -27.59 -54.97
N ASP A 464 -7.57 -27.87 -56.27
CA ASP A 464 -8.66 -28.22 -57.18
C ASP A 464 -8.59 -29.66 -57.68
N ILE A 465 -8.90 -30.60 -56.76
CA ILE A 465 -8.91 -32.06 -56.98
C ILE A 465 -9.47 -32.47 -58.35
N ASP A 466 -8.58 -32.74 -59.30
CA ASP A 466 -8.91 -33.13 -60.68
C ASP A 466 -8.16 -34.40 -61.15
N GLY A 467 -7.23 -34.91 -60.32
CA GLY A 467 -6.43 -36.09 -60.59
C GLY A 467 -5.00 -35.80 -61.06
N PHE A 468 -4.60 -34.53 -61.12
CA PHE A 468 -3.25 -34.06 -61.40
C PHE A 468 -2.68 -33.37 -60.15
N GLU A 469 -1.46 -33.77 -59.75
CA GLU A 469 -0.70 -33.27 -58.58
C GLU A 469 -1.45 -32.94 -57.25
N ASP A 470 -2.68 -33.45 -57.03
CA ASP A 470 -3.61 -33.24 -55.89
C ASP A 470 -3.04 -33.32 -54.43
N ASP A 471 -1.79 -33.75 -54.23
CA ASP A 471 -1.17 -33.93 -52.91
C ASP A 471 -0.33 -32.69 -52.47
N ASP A 472 -0.23 -31.64 -53.29
CA ASP A 472 0.69 -30.52 -53.05
C ASP A 472 0.05 -29.20 -52.56
N GLY A 473 -1.29 -29.15 -52.51
CA GLY A 473 -2.09 -28.03 -51.98
C GLY A 473 -2.18 -26.81 -52.92
N CYS A 474 -1.69 -26.93 -54.15
CA CYS A 474 -1.77 -25.87 -55.14
C CYS A 474 -2.75 -26.23 -56.26
N PRO A 475 -3.73 -25.36 -56.59
CA PRO A 475 -4.61 -25.64 -57.70
C PRO A 475 -3.86 -25.60 -59.05
N ASP A 476 -3.97 -26.69 -59.79
CA ASP A 476 -3.38 -26.88 -61.11
C ASP A 476 -4.40 -26.50 -62.20
N VAL A 477 -4.64 -25.21 -62.36
CA VAL A 477 -5.68 -24.70 -63.27
C VAL A 477 -5.37 -24.85 -64.79
N ASP A 478 -4.16 -25.28 -65.15
CA ASP A 478 -3.65 -25.51 -66.51
C ASP A 478 -2.55 -26.58 -66.47
N ASN A 479 -2.97 -27.85 -66.33
CA ASN A 479 -2.10 -29.02 -66.08
C ASN A 479 -0.95 -29.19 -67.08
N ASP A 480 -1.19 -28.87 -68.36
CA ASP A 480 -0.19 -29.05 -69.43
C ASP A 480 0.55 -27.76 -69.81
N MET A 481 0.19 -26.63 -69.18
CA MET A 481 0.78 -25.30 -69.37
C MET A 481 0.77 -24.82 -70.83
N ASP A 482 -0.25 -25.17 -71.62
CA ASP A 482 -0.41 -24.67 -73.00
C ASP A 482 -1.05 -23.27 -73.07
N GLY A 483 -1.53 -22.76 -71.94
CA GLY A 483 -2.18 -21.46 -71.79
C GLY A 483 -3.70 -21.49 -71.88
N ILE A 484 -4.32 -22.68 -71.87
CA ILE A 484 -5.77 -22.90 -71.83
C ILE A 484 -6.09 -23.65 -70.54
N LEU A 485 -6.96 -23.08 -69.71
CA LEU A 485 -7.34 -23.71 -68.44
C LEU A 485 -8.02 -25.07 -68.68
N ASP A 486 -7.86 -26.04 -67.77
CA ASP A 486 -8.37 -27.41 -67.93
C ASP A 486 -9.89 -27.48 -68.16
N ASN A 487 -10.63 -26.55 -67.55
CA ASN A 487 -12.08 -26.42 -67.76
C ASN A 487 -12.48 -26.02 -69.20
N ALA A 488 -11.53 -25.49 -69.97
CA ALA A 488 -11.66 -25.07 -71.37
C ALA A 488 -10.81 -25.91 -72.32
N ASP A 489 -9.98 -26.82 -71.80
CA ASP A 489 -9.13 -27.74 -72.54
C ASP A 489 -9.85 -29.07 -72.82
N ARG A 490 -9.74 -29.56 -74.05
CA ARG A 490 -10.26 -30.89 -74.43
C ARG A 490 -9.25 -32.02 -74.22
N CYS A 491 -7.99 -31.67 -74.01
CA CYS A 491 -6.85 -32.51 -73.73
C CYS A 491 -6.04 -31.96 -72.52
N PRO A 492 -6.63 -31.86 -71.31
CA PRO A 492 -6.03 -31.22 -70.12
C PRO A 492 -4.55 -31.56 -69.83
N ASP A 493 -4.14 -32.80 -70.07
CA ASP A 493 -2.79 -33.27 -69.76
C ASP A 493 -1.79 -33.23 -70.95
N VAL A 494 -2.15 -32.67 -72.11
CA VAL A 494 -1.36 -32.81 -73.35
C VAL A 494 -1.30 -31.50 -74.15
N PRO A 495 -0.14 -30.82 -74.18
CA PRO A 495 -0.06 -29.46 -74.69
C PRO A 495 -0.56 -29.32 -76.13
N GLY A 496 -1.44 -28.36 -76.36
CA GLY A 496 -2.04 -28.09 -77.66
C GLY A 496 -1.95 -26.64 -78.09
N VAL A 497 -2.96 -26.24 -78.85
CA VAL A 497 -3.09 -24.87 -79.36
C VAL A 497 -4.52 -24.41 -79.21
N ALA A 498 -4.70 -23.11 -79.00
CA ALA A 498 -6.00 -22.49 -78.82
C ALA A 498 -6.98 -22.78 -79.97
N GLU A 499 -6.49 -22.92 -81.21
CA GLU A 499 -7.38 -23.21 -82.36
C GLU A 499 -8.03 -24.59 -82.32
N GLU A 500 -7.49 -25.54 -81.56
CA GLU A 500 -8.03 -26.90 -81.40
C GLU A 500 -8.42 -27.20 -79.95
N PHE A 501 -8.75 -26.15 -79.18
CA PHE A 501 -9.20 -26.27 -77.78
C PHE A 501 -8.24 -27.12 -76.94
N GLY A 502 -6.95 -26.79 -77.00
CA GLY A 502 -5.91 -27.41 -76.17
C GLY A 502 -5.46 -28.81 -76.59
N CYS A 503 -6.00 -29.33 -77.69
CA CYS A 503 -5.49 -30.57 -78.26
C CYS A 503 -4.39 -30.35 -79.31
N PRO A 504 -3.38 -31.24 -79.40
CA PRO A 504 -2.32 -31.15 -80.40
C PRO A 504 -2.85 -31.27 -81.84
N GLN A 505 -2.42 -30.36 -82.72
CA GLN A 505 -2.86 -30.33 -84.12
C GLN A 505 -2.54 -31.65 -84.86
N ARG A 506 -3.57 -32.25 -85.47
CA ARG A 506 -3.38 -33.36 -86.43
C ARG A 506 -2.73 -32.83 -87.70
N LYS A 507 -1.45 -33.16 -87.94
CA LYS A 507 -0.78 -32.90 -89.22
C LYS A 507 -1.61 -33.46 -90.39
N PRO A 508 -1.86 -32.69 -91.47
CA PRO A 508 -2.63 -33.18 -92.62
C PRO A 508 -1.88 -34.34 -93.31
N PRO A 509 -2.59 -35.35 -93.86
CA PRO A 509 -1.95 -36.47 -94.52
C PRO A 509 -1.19 -36.01 -95.77
N ALA A 510 0.09 -36.39 -95.87
CA ALA A 510 0.91 -36.12 -97.04
C ALA A 510 0.31 -36.78 -98.30
N LYS A 511 0.28 -36.03 -99.40
CA LYS A 511 -0.19 -36.48 -100.72
C LYS A 511 0.51 -37.79 -101.13
N GLU A 512 -0.27 -38.82 -101.49
CA GLU A 512 0.24 -40.11 -101.99
C GLU A 512 1.27 -39.95 -103.14
N ILE A 513 2.43 -40.60 -103.02
CA ILE A 513 3.38 -40.77 -104.12
C ILE A 513 2.92 -41.95 -104.98
N LYS A 514 2.33 -41.67 -106.15
CA LYS A 514 1.94 -42.71 -107.12
C LYS A 514 3.16 -43.54 -107.54
N ARG A 515 3.00 -44.87 -107.69
CA ARG A 515 4.02 -45.76 -108.28
C ARG A 515 4.33 -45.28 -109.71
N GLY A 516 5.53 -44.74 -109.94
CA GLY A 516 5.94 -44.24 -111.25
C GLY A 516 7.31 -43.55 -111.23
N ARG A 517 7.84 -43.30 -112.43
CA ARG A 517 9.08 -42.55 -112.67
C ARG A 517 8.88 -41.08 -112.34
N VAL A 518 9.70 -40.54 -111.44
CA VAL A 518 9.74 -39.09 -111.13
C VAL A 518 11.01 -38.50 -111.72
N ILE A 519 10.88 -37.45 -112.53
CA ILE A 519 12.02 -36.70 -113.08
C ILE A 519 12.25 -35.48 -112.20
N LEU A 520 13.43 -35.39 -111.58
CA LEU A 520 13.80 -34.22 -110.79
C LEU A 520 14.26 -33.11 -111.74
N ARG A 521 13.47 -32.05 -111.83
CA ARG A 521 13.78 -30.87 -112.65
C ARG A 521 14.59 -29.87 -111.84
N GLY A 522 15.54 -29.19 -112.49
CA GLY A 522 16.38 -28.16 -111.84
C GLY A 522 17.67 -28.67 -111.22
N ILE A 523 17.97 -29.97 -111.35
CA ILE A 523 19.25 -30.51 -110.89
C ILE A 523 20.36 -30.12 -111.85
N SER A 524 21.36 -29.42 -111.32
CA SER A 524 22.53 -28.97 -112.08
C SER A 524 23.83 -29.33 -111.37
N PHE A 525 24.81 -29.78 -112.15
CA PHE A 525 26.13 -30.15 -111.67
C PHE A 525 27.17 -29.16 -112.20
N SER A 526 28.08 -28.71 -111.34
CA SER A 526 29.11 -27.75 -111.73
C SER A 526 30.11 -28.38 -112.71
N GLY A 527 30.22 -27.83 -113.93
CA GLY A 527 31.38 -27.96 -114.81
C GLY A 527 31.85 -29.39 -115.15
N GLY A 528 30.94 -30.31 -115.44
CA GLY A 528 31.31 -31.70 -115.80
C GLY A 528 31.72 -32.60 -114.61
N ASN A 529 31.62 -32.09 -113.38
CA ASN A 529 31.85 -32.85 -112.16
C ASN A 529 30.53 -33.46 -111.61
N TRP A 530 30.61 -34.14 -110.46
CA TRP A 530 29.49 -34.77 -109.73
C TRP A 530 29.20 -34.11 -108.37
N ALA A 531 29.76 -32.93 -108.10
CA ALA A 531 29.46 -32.16 -106.90
C ALA A 531 28.06 -31.53 -106.99
N LEU A 532 27.27 -31.65 -105.92
CA LEU A 532 25.92 -31.09 -105.81
C LEU A 532 25.98 -29.61 -105.41
N ASN A 533 25.26 -28.74 -106.12
CA ASN A 533 25.09 -27.35 -105.73
C ASN A 533 23.91 -27.15 -104.76
N ALA A 534 23.77 -25.95 -104.21
CA ALA A 534 22.73 -25.63 -103.22
C ALA A 534 21.30 -25.85 -103.75
N GLU A 535 21.04 -25.49 -105.00
CA GLU A 535 19.72 -25.69 -105.64
C GLU A 535 19.36 -27.19 -105.74
N THR A 536 20.33 -28.03 -106.11
CA THR A 536 20.14 -29.48 -106.15
C THR A 536 19.89 -30.06 -104.76
N LYS A 537 20.57 -29.54 -103.73
CA LYS A 537 20.35 -29.95 -102.34
C LYS A 537 18.94 -29.63 -101.85
N ILE A 538 18.38 -28.47 -102.21
CA ILE A 538 16.99 -28.10 -101.87
C ILE A 538 16.00 -29.11 -102.49
N ILE A 539 16.20 -29.48 -103.76
CA ILE A 539 15.34 -30.47 -104.43
C ILE A 539 15.48 -31.86 -103.77
N LEU A 540 16.69 -32.23 -103.33
CA LEU A 540 16.91 -33.48 -102.61
C LEU A 540 16.36 -33.45 -101.18
N ASP A 541 16.27 -32.28 -100.54
CA ASP A 541 15.63 -32.12 -99.23
C ASP A 541 14.12 -32.40 -99.32
N ASP A 542 13.45 -31.99 -100.40
CA ASP A 542 12.04 -32.36 -100.64
C ASP A 542 11.86 -33.89 -100.80
N VAL A 543 12.84 -34.55 -101.42
CA VAL A 543 12.88 -36.01 -101.55
C VAL A 543 13.12 -36.66 -100.18
N TYR A 544 14.00 -36.09 -99.35
CA TYR A 544 14.27 -36.55 -97.99
C TYR A 544 13.00 -36.51 -97.11
N GLU A 545 12.31 -35.37 -97.07
CA GLU A 545 11.05 -35.22 -96.33
C GLU A 545 9.99 -36.21 -96.80
N SER A 546 9.89 -36.41 -98.12
CA SER A 546 9.01 -37.41 -98.70
C SER A 546 9.36 -38.85 -98.27
N MET A 547 10.64 -39.18 -98.14
CA MET A 547 11.09 -40.51 -97.71
C MET A 547 10.96 -40.75 -96.20
N LEU A 548 10.97 -39.69 -95.39
CA LEU A 548 10.61 -39.74 -93.96
C LEU A 548 9.11 -40.02 -93.78
N ALA A 549 8.27 -39.34 -94.56
CA ALA A 549 6.82 -39.53 -94.52
C ALA A 549 6.39 -40.94 -94.93
N PHE A 550 7.18 -41.64 -95.75
CA PHE A 550 6.89 -42.99 -96.22
C PHE A 550 8.08 -43.95 -95.97
N PRO A 551 8.21 -44.52 -94.75
CA PRO A 551 9.38 -45.30 -94.33
C PRO A 551 9.63 -46.60 -95.12
N ASP A 552 8.60 -47.14 -95.79
CA ASP A 552 8.69 -48.42 -96.50
C ASP A 552 9.19 -48.30 -97.95
N ILE A 553 9.19 -47.09 -98.53
CA ILE A 553 9.51 -46.91 -99.95
C ILE A 553 11.02 -47.07 -100.21
N LYS A 554 11.39 -47.77 -101.28
CA LYS A 554 12.78 -47.86 -101.76
C LYS A 554 12.89 -47.22 -103.14
N ILE A 555 13.91 -46.36 -103.34
CA ILE A 555 14.09 -45.61 -104.58
C ILE A 555 15.45 -45.84 -105.23
N GLU A 556 15.43 -46.01 -106.54
CA GLU A 556 16.58 -46.06 -107.42
C GLU A 556 16.76 -44.70 -108.09
N ILE A 557 17.91 -44.09 -107.86
CA ILE A 557 18.36 -42.83 -108.44
C ILE A 557 19.11 -43.14 -109.72
N GLN A 558 18.54 -42.75 -110.85
CA GLN A 558 19.13 -42.93 -112.17
C GLN A 558 19.64 -41.61 -112.72
N ALA A 559 20.89 -41.59 -113.16
CA ALA A 559 21.48 -40.41 -113.78
C ALA A 559 21.63 -40.61 -115.29
N HIS A 560 21.25 -39.58 -116.05
CA HIS A 560 21.32 -39.55 -117.51
C HIS A 560 22.15 -38.35 -117.98
N THR A 561 22.74 -38.48 -119.17
CA THR A 561 23.49 -37.40 -119.82
C THR A 561 23.20 -37.35 -121.32
N ASP A 562 23.56 -36.25 -121.97
CA ASP A 562 23.53 -36.12 -123.44
C ASP A 562 24.60 -36.96 -124.17
N ASN A 563 24.60 -36.92 -125.51
CA ASN A 563 25.50 -37.70 -126.36
C ASN A 563 26.91 -37.10 -126.55
N SER A 564 27.31 -36.11 -125.73
CA SER A 564 28.61 -35.42 -125.90
C SER A 564 29.82 -36.27 -125.50
N LEU A 565 29.61 -37.34 -124.71
CA LEU A 565 30.65 -38.23 -124.21
C LEU A 565 30.56 -39.63 -124.84
N SER A 566 31.68 -40.36 -124.85
CA SER A 566 31.69 -41.78 -125.22
C SER A 566 30.76 -42.59 -124.31
N ARG A 567 30.28 -43.74 -124.78
CA ARG A 567 29.36 -44.59 -124.01
C ARG A 567 29.94 -45.01 -122.65
N GLU A 568 31.24 -45.30 -122.61
CA GLU A 568 31.92 -45.69 -121.38
C GLU A 568 32.11 -44.51 -120.42
N SER A 569 32.55 -43.36 -120.93
CA SER A 569 32.77 -42.15 -120.12
C SER A 569 31.46 -41.56 -119.60
N SER A 570 30.38 -41.59 -120.38
CA SER A 570 29.05 -41.13 -119.96
C SER A 570 28.46 -41.99 -118.84
N ALA A 571 28.60 -43.32 -118.92
CA ALA A 571 28.14 -44.22 -117.87
C ALA A 571 28.87 -43.97 -116.55
N GLN A 572 30.20 -43.83 -116.59
CA GLN A 572 31.01 -43.54 -115.39
C GLN A 572 30.65 -42.19 -114.74
N LEU A 573 30.43 -41.14 -115.54
CA LEU A 573 30.02 -39.83 -115.02
C LEU A 573 28.65 -39.88 -114.34
N CYS A 574 27.68 -40.53 -114.99
CA CYS A 574 26.33 -40.69 -114.45
C CYS A 574 26.33 -41.53 -113.17
N GLU A 575 27.12 -42.60 -113.09
CA GLU A 575 27.24 -43.43 -111.88
C GLU A 575 27.68 -42.59 -110.67
N LYS A 576 28.70 -41.74 -110.86
CA LYS A 576 29.17 -40.83 -109.81
C LYS A 576 28.13 -39.79 -109.40
N ARG A 577 27.33 -39.29 -110.35
CA ARG A 577 26.25 -38.32 -110.07
C ARG A 577 25.09 -38.95 -109.31
N ALA A 578 24.62 -40.13 -109.73
CA ALA A 578 23.59 -40.87 -109.02
C ALA A 578 24.05 -41.20 -107.59
N LYS A 579 25.31 -41.61 -107.44
CA LYS A 579 25.91 -41.86 -106.13
C LYS A 579 25.99 -40.61 -105.26
N ALA A 580 26.40 -39.46 -105.80
CA ALA A 580 26.43 -38.21 -105.04
C ALA A 580 25.06 -37.83 -104.46
N CYS A 581 23.98 -37.98 -105.24
CA CYS A 581 22.62 -37.78 -104.75
C CYS A 581 22.24 -38.78 -103.66
N SER A 582 22.60 -40.06 -103.84
CA SER A 582 22.34 -41.11 -102.84
C SER A 582 23.08 -40.85 -101.54
N ASP A 583 24.37 -40.50 -101.62
CA ASP A 583 25.23 -40.25 -100.46
C ASP A 583 24.70 -39.05 -99.65
N TYR A 584 24.21 -37.99 -100.33
CA TYR A 584 23.58 -36.85 -99.67
C TYR A 584 22.32 -37.23 -98.89
N LEU A 585 21.45 -38.07 -99.46
CA LEU A 585 20.25 -38.55 -98.75
C LEU A 585 20.59 -39.47 -97.58
N ILE A 586 21.66 -40.26 -97.69
CA ILE A 586 22.17 -41.10 -96.59
C ILE A 586 22.72 -40.22 -95.47
N GLU A 587 23.51 -39.20 -95.80
CA GLU A 587 24.06 -38.24 -94.85
C GLU A 587 22.95 -37.51 -94.08
N LYS A 588 21.84 -37.19 -94.76
CA LYS A 588 20.64 -36.60 -94.14
C LYS A 588 19.88 -37.57 -93.23
N GLY A 589 20.10 -38.88 -93.34
CA GLY A 589 19.54 -39.89 -92.42
C GLY A 589 18.73 -41.00 -93.08
N ILE A 590 18.64 -41.08 -94.41
CA ILE A 590 17.95 -42.19 -95.08
C ILE A 590 18.82 -43.45 -95.03
N PRO A 591 18.31 -44.59 -94.50
CA PRO A 591 19.09 -45.82 -94.47
C PRO A 591 19.54 -46.27 -95.87
N SER A 592 20.81 -46.63 -96.01
CA SER A 592 21.43 -46.97 -97.30
C SER A 592 20.73 -48.09 -98.06
N TYR A 593 20.09 -49.04 -97.37
CA TYR A 593 19.35 -50.14 -97.99
C TYR A 593 18.08 -49.70 -98.75
N ARG A 594 17.61 -48.46 -98.53
CA ARG A 594 16.44 -47.88 -99.21
C ARG A 594 16.80 -47.19 -100.52
N LEU A 595 18.08 -47.06 -100.83
CA LEU A 595 18.59 -46.29 -101.96
C LEU A 595 19.44 -47.16 -102.88
N ARG A 596 19.25 -46.99 -104.19
CA ARG A 596 20.14 -47.55 -105.22
C ARG A 596 20.57 -46.44 -106.16
N ALA A 597 21.85 -46.37 -106.51
CA ALA A 597 22.35 -45.42 -107.52
C ALA A 597 22.70 -46.19 -108.80
N THR A 598 22.35 -45.66 -109.97
CA THR A 598 22.68 -46.30 -111.26
C THR A 598 22.90 -45.25 -112.36
N GLY A 599 24.06 -45.34 -113.04
CA GLY A 599 24.44 -44.48 -114.15
C GLY A 599 24.00 -45.04 -115.50
N ILE A 600 22.97 -44.44 -116.11
CA ILE A 600 22.45 -44.88 -117.42
C ILE A 600 23.29 -44.31 -118.58
N GLY A 601 23.94 -43.17 -118.38
CA GLY A 601 24.68 -42.47 -119.44
C GLY A 601 23.73 -41.88 -120.50
N SER A 602 24.15 -41.90 -121.76
CA SER A 602 23.40 -41.34 -122.89
C SER A 602 22.46 -42.32 -123.60
N ALA A 603 22.29 -43.52 -123.05
CA ALA A 603 21.58 -44.63 -123.68
C ALA A 603 20.05 -44.45 -123.75
N MET A 604 19.47 -43.59 -122.90
CA MET A 604 18.01 -43.37 -122.82
C MET A 604 17.67 -41.86 -122.86
N PRO A 605 17.79 -41.21 -124.04
CA PRO A 605 17.38 -39.82 -124.21
C PRO A 605 15.85 -39.69 -124.19
N ILE A 606 15.34 -38.61 -123.59
CA ILE A 606 13.92 -38.23 -123.58
C ILE A 606 13.62 -37.07 -124.54
N ALA A 607 14.68 -36.43 -125.05
CA ALA A 607 14.60 -35.34 -126.01
C ALA A 607 15.70 -35.47 -127.08
N ASP A 608 15.55 -34.72 -128.17
CA ASP A 608 16.52 -34.71 -129.26
C ASP A 608 17.90 -34.16 -128.83
N ASN A 609 18.95 -34.94 -129.08
CA ASN A 609 20.32 -34.57 -128.72
C ASN A 609 20.96 -33.55 -129.69
N ASN A 610 20.32 -33.25 -130.83
CA ASN A 610 20.85 -32.27 -131.77
C ASN A 610 20.61 -30.83 -131.29
N SER A 611 19.51 -30.58 -130.56
CA SER A 611 19.22 -29.26 -129.95
C SER A 611 19.90 -29.04 -128.58
N VAL A 612 20.29 -27.79 -128.29
CA VAL A 612 20.86 -27.41 -126.98
C VAL A 612 19.84 -27.67 -125.85
N HIS A 613 18.57 -27.33 -126.08
CA HIS A 613 17.49 -27.54 -125.13
C HIS A 613 17.25 -29.04 -124.86
N GLY A 614 17.25 -29.88 -125.91
CA GLY A 614 17.07 -31.32 -125.74
C GLY A 614 18.25 -32.00 -125.03
N ARG A 615 19.49 -31.54 -125.25
CA ARG A 615 20.65 -31.98 -124.44
C ARG A 615 20.50 -31.64 -122.96
N GLN A 616 20.02 -30.44 -122.64
CA GLN A 616 19.74 -30.05 -121.25
C GLN A 616 18.65 -30.92 -120.61
N LEU A 617 17.58 -31.25 -121.33
CA LEU A 617 16.55 -32.17 -120.83
C LEU A 617 17.07 -33.60 -120.63
N ASN A 618 18.02 -34.04 -121.45
CA ASN A 618 18.64 -35.36 -121.30
C ASN A 618 19.58 -35.43 -120.08
N ASN A 619 20.18 -34.31 -119.67
CA ASN A 619 20.98 -34.17 -118.45
C ASN A 619 20.07 -34.06 -117.22
N ARG A 620 19.68 -35.20 -116.64
CA ARG A 620 18.68 -35.26 -115.57
C ARG A 620 18.94 -36.40 -114.58
N ILE A 621 18.26 -36.32 -113.44
CA ILE A 621 18.11 -37.41 -112.47
C ILE A 621 16.66 -37.88 -112.47
N GLU A 622 16.48 -39.19 -112.48
CA GLU A 622 15.18 -39.83 -112.31
C GLU A 622 15.16 -40.65 -111.01
N LEU A 623 14.02 -40.68 -110.34
CA LEU A 623 13.74 -41.55 -109.21
C LEU A 623 12.76 -42.63 -109.65
N HIS A 624 13.11 -43.88 -109.37
CA HIS A 624 12.29 -45.05 -109.67
C HIS A 624 12.04 -45.83 -108.40
N ARG A 625 10.78 -46.16 -108.13
CA ARG A 625 10.43 -47.02 -107.01
C ARG A 625 10.73 -48.48 -107.36
N PHE A 626 11.41 -49.23 -106.49
CA PHE A 626 11.84 -50.61 -106.77
C PHE A 626 11.47 -51.66 -105.71
N ASP A 627 10.73 -51.28 -104.67
CA ASP A 627 10.14 -52.18 -103.67
C ASP A 627 8.87 -52.90 -104.14
#